data_AF-A0A3M8G074-F1
#
_entry.id   AF-A0A3M8G074-F1
#
_cell.length_a   1.000
_cell.length_b   1.000
_cell.length_c   1.000
_cell.angle_alpha   90.00
_cell.angle_beta   90.00
_cell.angle_gamma   90.00
#
_symmetry.space_group_name_H-M   'P 1'
#
loop_
_entity.id
_entity.type
_entity.pdbx_description
1 polymer ?
#
loop_
_entity_poly.entity_id
_entity_poly.type
_entity_poly.pdbx_seq_one_letter_code
_entity_poly.pdbx_strand_id
1 'polypeptide(L)'
;MTKQKKDNNDPEEFYSKRNCDFCNSQEGEMRKVGQYIVELNEIEHDGETKLACQGCKRKIKSMSAFQDKYNNGKRFSFLRKLFFSGFQQK
;
A
#
# COMPACT_ATOMS: atom_id res chain seq x y z
N MET A 1 33.34 -46.12 23.55
CA MET A 1 32.97 -44.70 23.74
C MET A 1 32.54 -44.12 22.39
N THR A 2 31.26 -44.26 22.07
CA THR A 2 30.65 -43.84 20.81
C THR A 2 30.26 -42.37 20.89
N LYS A 3 30.94 -41.52 20.12
CA LYS A 3 30.58 -40.11 19.94
C LYS A 3 29.32 -40.04 19.08
N GLN A 4 28.20 -39.63 19.67
CA GLN A 4 26.97 -39.32 18.95
C GLN A 4 27.19 -38.07 18.11
N LYS A 5 27.06 -38.20 16.79
CA LYS A 5 26.88 -37.06 15.88
C LYS A 5 25.46 -36.54 16.08
N LYS A 6 25.31 -35.29 16.50
CA LYS A 6 24.05 -34.57 16.41
C LYS A 6 23.93 -34.05 15.00
N ASP A 7 23.20 -34.76 14.17
CA ASP A 7 22.73 -34.25 12.88
C ASP A 7 21.55 -33.32 13.19
N ASN A 8 21.84 -32.02 13.33
CA ASN A 8 20.82 -30.98 13.39
C ASN A 8 20.16 -30.90 12.00
N ASN A 9 19.08 -31.66 11.80
CA ASN A 9 18.11 -31.40 10.75
C ASN A 9 17.26 -30.21 11.21
N ASP A 10 17.81 -29.00 11.10
CA ASP A 10 16.97 -27.81 11.02
C ASP A 10 16.29 -27.86 9.64
N PRO A 11 14.95 -27.96 9.56
CA PRO A 11 14.29 -27.79 8.28
C PRO A 11 14.56 -26.34 7.85
N GLU A 12 15.45 -26.16 6.88
CA GLU A 12 15.55 -24.91 6.12
C GLU A 12 14.20 -24.75 5.40
N GLU A 13 13.26 -24.14 6.11
CA GLU A 13 12.03 -23.57 5.62
C GLU A 13 12.44 -22.61 4.49
N PHE A 14 12.37 -23.11 3.26
CA PHE A 14 12.62 -22.41 2.00
C PHE A 14 11.50 -21.39 1.77
N TYR A 15 11.32 -20.45 2.70
CA TYR A 15 10.50 -19.26 2.48
C TYR A 15 11.38 -18.35 1.64
N SER A 16 11.11 -18.32 0.34
CA SER A 16 11.50 -17.19 -0.48
C SER A 16 11.10 -15.93 0.27
N LYS A 17 12.08 -15.24 0.84
CA LYS A 17 11.85 -14.05 1.68
C LYS A 17 11.28 -12.98 0.76
N ARG A 18 9.95 -12.87 0.73
CA ARG A 18 9.27 -11.84 -0.05
C ARG A 18 9.50 -10.50 0.62
N ASN A 19 9.78 -9.48 -0.18
CA ASN A 19 10.03 -8.12 0.28
C ASN A 19 8.98 -7.18 -0.30
N CYS A 20 8.70 -6.10 0.42
CA CYS A 20 7.88 -5.00 -0.08
C CYS A 20 8.65 -4.23 -1.15
N ASP A 21 8.09 -4.09 -2.35
CA ASP A 21 8.73 -3.39 -3.49
C ASP A 21 8.95 -1.88 -3.25
N PHE A 22 8.31 -1.32 -2.23
CA PHE A 22 8.33 0.12 -1.95
C PHE A 22 9.27 0.53 -0.82
N CYS A 23 9.49 -0.35 0.15
CA CYS A 23 10.29 -0.04 1.33
C CYS A 23 11.27 -1.15 1.71
N ASN A 24 11.34 -2.21 0.90
CA ASN A 24 12.19 -3.38 1.08
C ASN A 24 12.04 -4.10 2.43
N SER A 25 10.94 -3.87 3.16
CA SER A 25 10.66 -4.64 4.37
C SER A 25 10.37 -6.09 4.03
N GLN A 26 10.90 -6.97 4.86
CA GLN A 26 10.75 -8.39 4.70
C GLN A 26 9.41 -8.85 5.29
N GLU A 27 8.73 -9.77 4.61
CA GLU A 27 7.56 -10.44 5.16
C GLU A 27 7.91 -11.17 6.48
N GLY A 28 7.06 -11.02 7.49
CA GLY A 28 7.30 -11.56 8.83
C GLY A 28 8.21 -10.71 9.72
N GLU A 29 8.82 -9.63 9.20
CA GLU A 29 9.63 -8.72 10.01
C GLU A 29 8.76 -7.95 11.01
N MET A 30 9.22 -7.82 12.26
CA MET A 30 8.57 -6.97 13.25
C MET A 30 8.98 -5.51 13.06
N ARG A 31 8.02 -4.66 12.70
CA ARG A 31 8.25 -3.20 12.61
C ARG A 31 8.26 -2.58 14.00
N LYS A 32 9.39 -1.96 14.37
CA LYS A 32 9.54 -1.20 15.63
C LYS A 32 8.51 -0.09 15.77
N VAL A 33 8.21 0.60 14.67
CA VAL A 33 7.20 1.67 14.61
C VAL A 33 5.84 1.04 14.36
N GLY A 34 4.93 1.18 15.31
CA GLY A 34 3.57 0.61 15.23
C GLY A 34 3.44 -0.84 15.69
N GLN A 35 4.54 -1.52 16.01
CA GLN A 35 4.58 -2.85 16.63
C GLN A 35 3.70 -3.89 15.93
N TYR A 36 3.92 -4.09 14.64
CA TYR A 36 3.19 -5.07 13.83
C TYR A 36 4.13 -5.94 13.00
N ILE A 37 3.65 -7.12 12.63
CA ILE A 37 4.33 -8.03 11.72
C ILE A 37 4.02 -7.60 10.29
N VAL A 38 5.05 -7.46 9.47
CA VAL A 38 4.91 -7.08 8.07
C VAL A 38 4.20 -8.19 7.30
N GLU A 39 3.02 -7.85 6.78
CA GLU A 39 2.30 -8.69 5.82
C GLU A 39 2.35 -8.03 4.43
N LEU A 40 2.76 -8.79 3.42
CA LEU A 40 2.80 -8.31 2.04
C LEU A 40 1.48 -8.62 1.33
N ASN A 41 1.01 -7.63 0.58
CA ASN A 41 -0.21 -7.72 -0.21
C ASN A 41 0.12 -7.33 -1.64
N GLU A 42 -0.45 -8.06 -2.60
CA GLU A 42 -0.41 -7.65 -4.00
C GLU A 42 -1.28 -6.42 -4.21
N ILE A 43 -0.72 -5.43 -4.90
CA ILE A 43 -1.42 -4.21 -5.32
C ILE A 43 -1.08 -3.94 -6.79
N GLU A 44 -2.04 -3.38 -7.50
CA GLU A 44 -1.81 -2.87 -8.84
C GLU A 44 -1.30 -1.43 -8.73
N HIS A 45 -0.08 -1.17 -9.23
CA HIS A 45 0.53 0.15 -9.24
C HIS A 45 1.26 0.36 -10.55
N ASP A 46 0.90 1.42 -11.28
CA ASP A 46 1.43 1.74 -12.61
C ASP A 46 1.24 0.64 -13.67
N GLY A 47 0.15 -0.13 -13.58
CA GLY A 47 -0.18 -1.21 -14.52
C GLY A 47 0.57 -2.54 -14.27
N GLU A 48 1.33 -2.62 -13.18
CA GLU A 48 2.02 -3.83 -12.75
C GLU A 48 1.54 -4.28 -11.36
N THR A 49 1.52 -5.60 -11.14
CA THR A 49 1.27 -6.19 -9.82
C THR A 49 2.55 -6.13 -8.99
N LYS A 50 2.51 -5.43 -7.84
CA LYS A 50 3.63 -5.25 -6.91
C LYS A 50 3.24 -5.70 -5.51
N LEU A 51 4.21 -6.14 -4.72
CA LEU A 51 4.05 -6.50 -3.32
C LEU A 51 4.26 -5.28 -2.43
N ALA A 52 3.23 -4.90 -1.68
CA ALA A 52 3.27 -3.80 -0.74
C ALA A 52 2.96 -4.26 0.70
N CYS A 53 3.73 -3.78 1.66
CA CYS A 53 3.40 -3.94 3.08
C CYS A 53 2.18 -3.10 3.47
N GLN A 54 1.54 -3.43 4.59
CA GLN A 54 0.34 -2.73 5.07
C GLN A 54 0.52 -1.20 5.15
N GLY A 55 1.72 -0.73 5.53
CA GLY A 55 2.04 0.70 5.61
C GLY A 55 2.11 1.39 4.23
N CYS A 56 2.85 0.81 3.28
CA CYS A 56 2.96 1.33 1.92
C CYS A 56 1.61 1.32 1.20
N LYS A 57 0.82 0.25 1.35
CA LYS A 57 -0.53 0.14 0.80
C LYS A 57 -1.45 1.27 1.28
N ARG A 58 -1.42 1.59 2.58
CA ARG A 58 -2.21 2.72 3.13
C ARG A 58 -1.77 4.07 2.56
N LYS A 59 -0.46 4.30 2.42
CA LYS A 59 0.08 5.55 1.86
C LYS A 59 -0.30 5.74 0.40
N ILE A 60 -0.22 4.69 -0.42
CA ILE A 60 -0.61 4.75 -1.84
C ILE A 60 -2.11 5.07 -1.95
N LYS A 61 -2.95 4.39 -1.15
CA LYS A 61 -4.41 4.62 -1.14
C LYS A 61 -4.80 6.03 -0.68
N SER A 62 -4.06 6.62 0.27
CA SER A 62 -4.36 7.98 0.74
C SER A 62 -3.98 9.04 -0.29
N MET A 63 -2.89 8.82 -1.06
CA MET A 63 -2.48 9.72 -2.13
C MET A 63 -3.46 9.72 -3.30
N SER A 64 -3.90 8.53 -3.75
CA SER A 64 -4.91 8.45 -4.82
C SER A 64 -6.22 9.13 -4.43
N ALA A 65 -6.71 8.88 -3.21
CA ALA A 65 -7.92 9.52 -2.69
C ALA A 65 -7.83 11.05 -2.60
N PHE A 66 -6.64 11.60 -2.38
CA PHE A 66 -6.42 13.06 -2.40
C PHE A 66 -6.50 13.63 -3.82
N GLN A 67 -5.96 12.90 -4.79
CA GLN A 67 -5.95 13.31 -6.19
C GLN A 67 -7.37 13.30 -6.80
N ASP A 68 -8.19 12.31 -6.45
CA ASP A 68 -9.60 12.25 -6.85
C ASP A 68 -10.43 13.42 -6.32
N LYS A 69 -10.19 13.84 -5.06
CA LYS A 69 -10.88 15.00 -4.47
C LYS A 69 -10.51 16.30 -5.17
N TYR A 70 -9.24 16.48 -5.54
CA TYR A 70 -8.78 17.69 -6.23
C TYR A 70 -9.37 17.80 -7.65
N ASN A 71 -9.48 16.69 -8.37
CA ASN A 71 -10.07 16.67 -9.72
C ASN A 71 -11.59 16.89 -9.70
N ASN A 72 -12.32 16.37 -8.71
CA ASN A 72 -13.77 16.57 -8.60
C ASN A 72 -14.16 18.01 -8.20
N GLY A 73 -13.33 18.73 -7.45
CA GLY A 73 -13.59 20.12 -7.06
C GLY A 73 -13.71 21.11 -8.23
N LYS A 74 -13.02 20.85 -9.36
CA LYS A 74 -13.08 21.74 -10.54
C LYS A 74 -14.35 21.59 -11.38
N ARG A 75 -15.03 20.44 -11.34
CA ARG A 75 -16.25 20.19 -12.14
C ARG A 75 -17.49 20.90 -11.56
N PHE A 76 -17.57 21.05 -10.24
CA PHE A 76 -18.71 21.71 -9.58
C PHE A 76 -18.71 23.25 -9.71
N SER A 77 -17.58 23.87 -10.07
CA SER A 77 -17.49 25.32 -10.27
C SER A 77 -18.14 25.78 -11.59
N PHE A 78 -18.12 24.92 -12.63
CA PHE A 78 -18.66 25.28 -13.94
C PHE A 78 -20.19 25.24 -13.97
N LEU A 79 -20.84 24.28 -13.31
CA LEU A 79 -22.30 24.20 -13.23
C LEU A 79 -22.92 25.34 -12.42
N ARG A 80 -22.25 25.86 -11.39
CA ARG A 80 -22.79 26.95 -10.55
C ARG A 80 -22.87 28.29 -11.30
N LYS A 81 -22.07 28.51 -12.35
CA LYS A 81 -22.13 29.71 -13.20
C LYS A 81 -23.33 29.73 -14.14
N LEU A 82 -23.86 28.56 -14.51
CA LEU A 82 -25.03 28.48 -15.40
C LEU A 82 -26.35 28.79 -14.67
N PHE A 83 -26.45 28.47 -13.38
CA PHE A 83 -27.68 28.73 -12.60
C PHE A 83 -27.87 30.19 -12.14
N PHE A 84 -26.82 31.02 -12.13
CA PHE A 84 -26.92 32.42 -11.68
C PHE A 84 -27.17 33.44 -12.81
N SER A 85 -27.16 33.03 -14.08
CA SER A 85 -27.36 33.94 -15.21
C SER A 85 -28.83 34.10 -15.66
N GLY A 86 -29.79 33.46 -14.96
CA GLY A 86 -31.22 33.49 -15.31
C GLY A 86 -32.12 34.34 -14.41
N PHE A 87 -31.58 35.07 -13.42
CA PHE A 87 -32.37 35.81 -12.42
C PHE A 87 -32.02 37.30 -12.34
N GLN A 88 -31.90 37.95 -13.50
CA GLN A 88 -32.04 39.40 -13.62
C GLN A 88 -32.83 39.74 -14.89
N GLN A 89 -34.15 39.72 -14.78
CA GLN A 89 -34.99 40.65 -15.54
C GLN A 89 -35.85 41.35 -14.50
N LYS A 90 -35.56 42.64 -14.31
CA LYS A 90 -36.45 43.59 -13.65
C LYS A 90 -36.64 44.75 -14.62
#